data_AF-A0A936MCW2-F1
#
_entry.id   AF-A0A936MCW2-F1
#
_cell.length_a   1.000
_cell.length_b   1.000
_cell.length_c   1.000
_cell.angle_alpha   90.00
_cell.angle_beta   90.00
_cell.angle_gamma   90.00
#
_symmetry.space_group_name_H-M   'P 1'
#
loop_
_entity.id
_entity.type
_entity.pdbx_description
1 polymer ?
#
loop_
_entity_poly.entity_id
_entity_poly.type
_entity_poly.pdbx_seq_one_letter_code
_entity_poly.pdbx_strand_id
1 'polypeptide(L)'
;MFNKFTLAAAALMASACVGAQQFPVADNVAAKVVQKYQSMTCEQLWAQKAQPKSAEEQRVIGILQQNPQMRAEFINRIAGVVVNKMFDCGMIP
;
A
#
# COMPACT_ATOMS: atom_id res chain seq x y z
N MET A 1 21.11 41.82 -20.18
CA MET A 1 21.43 40.73 -21.12
C MET A 1 20.91 39.42 -20.54
N PHE A 2 19.72 38.99 -20.94
CA PHE A 2 19.14 37.72 -20.49
C PHE A 2 19.88 36.58 -21.20
N ASN A 3 20.62 35.80 -20.43
CA ASN A 3 21.50 34.77 -20.98
C ASN A 3 20.65 33.60 -21.48
N LYS A 4 20.77 33.27 -22.77
CA LYS A 4 19.99 32.20 -23.44
C LYS A 4 20.17 30.82 -22.80
N PHE A 5 21.23 30.63 -22.02
CA PHE A 5 21.53 29.41 -21.29
C PHE A 5 20.61 29.15 -20.08
N THR A 6 19.96 30.17 -19.53
CA THR A 6 19.08 29.99 -18.35
C THR A 6 17.72 29.38 -18.72
N LEU A 7 17.30 29.47 -19.99
CA LEU A 7 16.03 28.92 -20.47
C LEU A 7 16.09 27.40 -20.73
N ALA A 8 17.28 26.82 -20.94
CA ALA A 8 17.42 25.39 -21.23
C ALA A 8 17.35 24.51 -19.97
N ALA A 9 17.73 25.02 -18.79
CA ALA A 9 17.75 24.26 -17.54
C ALA A 9 16.35 24.09 -16.91
N ALA A 10 15.38 24.94 -17.27
CA ALA A 10 14.02 24.88 -16.70
C ALA A 10 13.15 23.76 -17.31
N ALA A 11 13.48 23.26 -18.51
CA ALA A 11 12.68 22.27 -19.21
C ALA A 11 12.86 20.82 -18.69
N LEU A 12 13.93 20.54 -17.93
CA LEU A 12 14.26 19.20 -17.43
C LEU A 12 13.62 18.86 -16.06
N MET A 13 13.00 19.83 -15.39
CA MET A 13 12.43 19.65 -14.03
C MET A 13 10.92 19.34 -14.03
N ALA A 14 10.27 19.30 -15.19
CA ALA A 14 8.81 19.17 -15.28
C ALA A 14 8.28 17.72 -15.22
N SER A 15 9.14 16.70 -15.20
CA SER A 15 8.74 15.29 -15.26
C SER A 15 8.68 14.54 -13.92
N ALA A 16 8.90 15.22 -12.78
CA ALA A 16 8.96 14.56 -11.46
C ALA A 16 7.62 14.49 -10.70
N CYS A 17 6.53 15.06 -11.22
CA CYS A 17 5.25 15.18 -10.50
C CYS A 17 4.15 14.28 -11.07
N VAL A 18 4.41 12.99 -11.26
CA VAL A 18 3.36 12.01 -11.57
C VAL A 18 3.36 10.97 -10.45
N GLY A 19 2.61 11.20 -9.37
CA GLY A 19 2.56 10.20 -8.29
C GLY A 19 1.74 10.51 -7.04
N ALA A 20 1.40 11.76 -6.76
CA ALA A 20 0.63 12.10 -5.55
C ALA A 20 -0.89 12.05 -5.79
N GLN A 21 -1.42 10.94 -6.31
CA GLN A 21 -2.86 10.67 -6.19
C GLN A 21 -3.12 10.14 -4.79
N GLN A 22 -3.56 11.02 -3.89
CA GLN A 22 -3.99 10.63 -2.56
C GLN A 22 -5.26 9.78 -2.69
N PHE A 23 -5.22 8.54 -2.19
CA PHE A 23 -6.37 7.64 -2.11
C PHE A 23 -6.88 7.62 -0.65
N PRO A 24 -7.62 8.65 -0.18
CA PRO A 24 -8.00 8.77 1.23
C PRO A 24 -8.84 7.60 1.76
N VAL A 25 -9.56 6.88 0.88
CA VAL A 25 -10.26 5.64 1.26
C VAL A 25 -9.28 4.49 1.53
N ALA A 26 -8.19 4.39 0.77
CA ALA A 26 -7.16 3.38 0.97
C ALA A 26 -6.46 3.56 2.32
N ASP A 27 -6.33 4.80 2.79
CA ASP A 27 -5.68 5.12 4.07
C ASP A 27 -6.45 4.56 5.27
N ASN A 28 -7.77 4.69 5.28
CA ASN A 28 -8.62 4.14 6.34
C ASN A 28 -8.62 2.60 6.34
N VAL A 29 -8.64 1.99 5.15
CA VAL A 29 -8.58 0.52 5.03
C VAL A 29 -7.21 0.01 5.47
N ALA A 30 -6.13 0.68 5.09
CA ALA A 30 -4.77 0.35 5.51
C ALA A 30 -4.62 0.42 7.03
N ALA A 31 -5.16 1.47 7.67
CA ALA A 31 -5.15 1.60 9.13
C ALA A 31 -5.85 0.43 9.83
N LYS A 32 -7.01 -0.01 9.34
CA LYS A 32 -7.72 -1.19 9.87
C LYS A 32 -6.91 -2.47 9.73
N VAL A 33 -6.23 -2.67 8.60
CA VAL A 33 -5.35 -3.83 8.39
C VAL A 33 -4.16 -3.79 9.35
N VAL A 34 -3.52 -2.64 9.50
CA VAL A 34 -2.42 -2.46 10.45
C VAL A 34 -2.87 -2.77 11.88
N GLN A 35 -3.98 -2.17 12.32
CA GLN A 35 -4.52 -2.39 13.66
C GLN A 35 -4.82 -3.87 13.91
N LYS A 36 -5.37 -4.58 12.92
CA LYS A 36 -5.68 -6.01 13.00
C LYS A 36 -4.43 -6.87 13.21
N TYR A 37 -3.37 -6.64 12.43
CA TYR A 37 -2.13 -7.40 12.59
C TYR A 37 -1.39 -7.08 13.89
N GLN A 38 -1.51 -5.85 14.38
CA GLN A 38 -0.93 -5.45 15.66
C GLN A 38 -1.70 -6.04 16.86
N SER A 39 -3.03 -6.15 16.78
CA SER A 39 -3.86 -6.58 17.91
C SER A 39 -4.07 -8.10 18.00
N MET A 40 -3.94 -8.83 16.90
CA MET A 40 -4.18 -10.28 16.89
C MET A 40 -2.94 -11.09 17.29
N THR A 41 -3.18 -12.25 17.92
CA THR A 41 -2.13 -13.23 18.18
C THR A 41 -1.75 -13.98 16.92
N CYS A 42 -0.60 -14.67 16.93
CA CYS A 42 -0.14 -15.44 15.79
C CYS A 42 -1.09 -16.59 15.44
N GLU A 43 -1.65 -17.27 16.45
CA GLU A 43 -2.61 -18.36 16.28
C GLU A 43 -3.91 -17.85 15.64
N GLN A 44 -4.39 -16.68 16.08
CA GLN A 44 -5.59 -16.06 15.52
C GLN A 44 -5.38 -15.65 14.05
N LEU A 45 -4.23 -15.06 13.73
CA LEU A 45 -3.88 -14.69 12.36
C LEU A 45 -3.75 -15.95 11.47
N TRP A 46 -3.17 -17.04 11.99
CA TRP A 46 -3.05 -18.31 11.28
C TRP A 46 -4.41 -18.93 10.99
N ALA A 47 -5.27 -19.01 12.01
CA ALA A 47 -6.63 -19.50 11.85
C ALA A 47 -7.39 -18.68 10.81
N GLN A 48 -7.26 -17.36 10.84
CA GLN A 48 -7.92 -16.47 9.88
C GLN A 48 -7.35 -16.58 8.46
N LYS A 49 -6.04 -16.85 8.30
CA LYS A 49 -5.44 -17.11 6.98
C LYS A 49 -6.05 -18.35 6.33
N ALA A 50 -6.40 -19.36 7.12
CA ALA A 50 -7.04 -20.59 6.64
C ALA A 50 -8.53 -20.42 6.31
N GLN A 51 -9.19 -19.38 6.82
CA GLN A 51 -10.58 -19.09 6.51
C GLN A 51 -10.74 -18.46 5.11
N PRO A 52 -11.85 -18.74 4.41
CA PRO A 52 -12.15 -18.05 3.16
C PRO A 52 -12.31 -16.54 3.39
N LYS A 53 -11.90 -15.75 2.39
CA LYS A 53 -12.06 -14.30 2.42
C LYS A 53 -13.54 -13.92 2.44
N SER A 54 -13.92 -12.88 3.17
CA SER A 54 -15.29 -12.36 3.15
C SER A 54 -15.62 -11.76 1.78
N ALA A 55 -16.92 -11.60 1.48
CA ALA A 55 -17.35 -10.95 0.23
C ALA A 55 -16.81 -9.50 0.12
N GLU A 56 -16.68 -8.79 1.24
CA GLU A 56 -16.09 -7.45 1.28
C GLU A 56 -14.58 -7.50 0.97
N GLU A 57 -13.83 -8.41 1.59
CA GLU A 57 -12.40 -8.58 1.31
C GLU A 57 -12.16 -8.93 -0.16
N GLN A 58 -12.96 -9.83 -0.73
CA GLN A 58 -12.89 -10.20 -2.15
C GLN A 58 -13.16 -9.00 -3.07
N ARG A 59 -14.12 -8.14 -2.73
CA ARG A 59 -14.41 -6.91 -3.48
C ARG A 59 -13.23 -5.94 -3.47
N VAL A 60 -12.62 -5.71 -2.30
CA VAL A 60 -11.45 -4.85 -2.15
C VAL A 60 -10.27 -5.41 -2.95
N ILE A 61 -10.03 -6.72 -2.87
CA ILE A 61 -9.00 -7.40 -3.66
C ILE A 61 -9.25 -7.17 -5.15
N GLY A 62 -10.49 -7.31 -5.63
CA GLY A 62 -10.83 -7.05 -7.03
C GLY A 62 -10.52 -5.61 -7.48
N ILE A 63 -10.86 -4.62 -6.65
CA ILE A 63 -10.56 -3.21 -6.93
C ILE A 63 -9.04 -2.98 -7.01
N LEU A 64 -8.27 -3.52 -6.05
CA LEU A 64 -6.81 -3.36 -6.03
C LEU A 64 -6.14 -4.11 -7.18
N GLN A 65 -6.65 -5.28 -7.58
CA GLN A 65 -6.13 -6.02 -8.73
C GLN A 65 -6.31 -5.24 -10.04
N GLN A 66 -7.42 -4.51 -10.19
CA GLN A 66 -7.72 -3.69 -11.37
C GLN A 66 -6.99 -2.34 -11.38
N ASN A 67 -6.50 -1.85 -10.23
CA ASN A 67 -5.86 -0.55 -10.09
C ASN A 67 -4.41 -0.68 -9.55
N PRO A 68 -3.40 -0.89 -10.43
CA PRO A 68 -2.02 -1.14 -10.00
C PRO A 68 -1.41 -0.04 -9.13
N GLN A 69 -1.70 1.23 -9.43
CA GLN A 69 -1.20 2.37 -8.65
C GLN A 69 -1.78 2.38 -7.23
N MET A 70 -3.10 2.16 -7.10
CA MET A 70 -3.77 2.08 -5.80
C MET A 70 -3.28 0.86 -4.99
N ARG A 71 -3.05 -0.27 -5.66
CA ARG A 71 -2.48 -1.47 -5.03
C ARG A 71 -1.09 -1.22 -4.49
N ALA A 72 -0.22 -0.57 -5.26
CA ALA A 72 1.13 -0.25 -4.81
C ALA A 72 1.09 0.65 -3.57
N GLU A 73 0.27 1.70 -3.60
CA GLU A 73 0.11 2.62 -2.47
C GLU A 73 -0.42 1.91 -1.22
N PHE A 74 -1.47 1.10 -1.37
CA PHE A 74 -2.04 0.31 -0.27
C PHE A 74 -1.00 -0.65 0.33
N ILE A 75 -0.29 -1.42 -0.51
CA ILE A 75 0.72 -2.38 -0.06
C ILE A 75 1.86 -1.65 0.65
N ASN A 76 2.38 -0.56 0.09
CA ASN A 76 3.48 0.20 0.69
C ASN A 76 3.15 0.68 2.11
N ARG A 77 1.89 1.01 2.38
CA ARG A 77 1.42 1.45 3.71
C ARG A 77 1.34 0.32 4.74
N ILE A 78 0.96 -0.89 4.32
CA ILE A 78 0.73 -1.99 5.26
C ILE A 78 1.91 -2.96 5.36
N ALA A 79 2.75 -3.04 4.31
CA ALA A 79 3.70 -4.14 4.13
C ALA A 79 4.67 -4.26 5.31
N GLY A 80 5.26 -3.16 5.77
CA GLY A 80 6.22 -3.21 6.88
C GLY A 80 5.63 -3.86 8.13
N VAL A 81 4.47 -3.42 8.59
CA VAL A 81 3.83 -3.96 9.81
C VAL A 81 3.35 -5.39 9.59
N VAL A 82 2.67 -5.64 8.46
CA VAL A 82 2.05 -6.94 8.18
C VAL A 82 3.10 -8.01 7.95
N VAL A 83 4.10 -7.75 7.11
CA VAL A 83 5.15 -8.70 6.77
C VAL A 83 6.01 -9.01 8.00
N ASN A 84 6.38 -8.00 8.80
CA ASN A 84 7.12 -8.26 10.05
C ASN A 84 6.31 -9.14 11.00
N LYS A 85 5.03 -8.83 11.23
CA LYS A 85 4.17 -9.67 12.07
C LYS A 85 4.03 -11.09 11.51
N MET A 86 3.90 -11.23 10.19
CA MET A 86 3.83 -12.54 9.53
C MET A 86 5.13 -13.33 9.69
N PHE A 87 6.29 -12.67 9.63
CA PHE A 87 7.60 -13.25 9.88
C PHE A 87 7.73 -13.72 11.33
N ASP A 88 7.42 -12.84 12.29
CA ASP A 88 7.43 -13.17 13.73
C ASP A 88 6.51 -14.36 14.07
N CYS A 89 5.40 -14.51 13.32
CA CYS A 89 4.45 -15.60 13.47
C CYS A 89 4.78 -16.85 12.62
N GLY A 90 5.92 -16.89 11.92
CA GLY A 90 6.35 -18.02 11.08
C GLY A 90 5.47 -18.26 9.84
N MET A 91 4.71 -17.26 9.39
CA MET A 91 3.81 -17.37 8.22
C MET A 91 4.52 -17.19 6.88
N ILE A 92 5.70 -16.58 6.91
CA ILE A 92 6.61 -16.37 5.79
C ILE A 92 8.03 -16.70 6.29
N PRO A 93 8.89 -17.27 5.43
CA PRO A 93 10.27 -17.61 5.77
C PRO A 93 11.16 -16.38 5.94
#